data_AF-A0A5J5GMC2-F1
#
_entry.id   AF-A0A5J5GMC2-F1
#
_cell.length_a   1.000
_cell.length_b   1.000
_cell.length_c   1.000
_cell.angle_alpha   90.00
_cell.angle_beta   90.00
_cell.angle_gamma   90.00
#
_symmetry.space_group_name_H-M   'P 1'
#
loop_
_entity.id
_entity.type
_entity.pdbx_description
1 polymer ?
#
loop_
_entity_poly.entity_id
_entity_poly.type
_entity_poly.pdbx_seq_one_letter_code
_entity_poly.pdbx_strand_id
1 'polypeptide(L)'
;MKKLTSALFGGILSFSLALAPAALAADAAAPSSSAAAAAKASSDTDIINEVMEYIETYNLTAVDRQSLIRAAIDGMVDSLDDPYSQYFDKEETADLEHQLALEYVGIGVTLSATSSDIYVESILPGSPADTAGLKRGDVLLKINGIPVAQAEGDALSGTSGTKLTLLVKRGSAQKSVVIARKEINYPSVTSSMLASKTAYISLNGFTQNSDEEFAAALKAMRQAGMKSMVLDLRDNPGGYMDSAYNIVKQFMDKGLMMYTADNSGTLTPVTITDGSKIGVPVVILTNGYTASASEALTGALHDNHLATVVGSRTYGKARIQSLFDLTDGGELKLTTERYLTPNKVDFNHEGLMPDFNVTNKTAQLVTALQLAGMKTIELKGDRRVLDVNGKAFAGNVGLIKQNNAVYASAAVLSSLAESDLSWDAKNRKVVVTNGAGKAYGFSVTAKQAMIADNETFIRVDAFHQAFPSVSWKYDAAAQKLTLSTK
;
A
#
# COMPACT_ATOMS: atom_id res chain seq x y z
N MET A 1 -8.89 -2.29 16.87
CA MET A 1 -8.74 -1.10 15.99
C MET A 1 -7.90 -1.38 14.75
N LYS A 2 -6.70 -1.98 14.83
CA LYS A 2 -5.87 -2.31 13.65
C LYS A 2 -6.48 -3.32 12.65
N LYS A 3 -7.40 -4.19 13.10
CA LYS A 3 -7.94 -5.31 12.29
C LYS A 3 -8.83 -4.88 11.11
N LEU A 4 -9.56 -3.76 11.22
CA LEU A 4 -10.48 -3.31 10.16
C LEU A 4 -9.75 -2.57 9.02
N THR A 5 -8.66 -1.88 9.33
CA THR A 5 -7.85 -1.15 8.34
C THR A 5 -6.94 -2.07 7.54
N SER A 6 -6.47 -3.16 8.15
CA SER A 6 -5.70 -4.20 7.45
C SER A 6 -6.55 -4.99 6.47
N ALA A 7 -7.87 -5.04 6.63
CA ALA A 7 -8.74 -5.87 5.80
C ALA A 7 -9.06 -5.25 4.42
N LEU A 8 -8.90 -3.93 4.26
CA LEU A 8 -9.18 -3.21 3.00
C LEU A 8 -8.01 -3.22 1.98
N PHE A 9 -6.81 -3.65 2.39
CA PHE A 9 -5.62 -3.73 1.52
C PHE A 9 -4.69 -4.91 1.84
N GLY A 10 -4.97 -5.69 2.89
CA GLY A 10 -4.05 -6.70 3.44
C GLY A 10 -4.29 -8.13 2.96
N GLY A 11 -4.83 -8.30 1.75
CA GLY A 11 -5.14 -9.62 1.20
C GLY A 11 -3.96 -10.36 0.55
N ILE A 12 -2.68 -10.06 0.82
CA ILE A 12 -1.56 -10.83 0.24
C ILE A 12 -0.40 -11.03 1.22
N LEU A 13 -0.65 -11.05 2.53
CA LEU A 13 0.43 -11.29 3.49
C LEU A 13 -0.02 -12.14 4.67
N SER A 14 -0.25 -13.41 4.39
CA SER A 14 -0.39 -14.46 5.40
C SER A 14 0.92 -14.62 6.16
N PHE A 15 0.87 -14.25 7.44
CA PHE A 15 1.88 -14.57 8.45
C PHE A 15 1.63 -16.00 8.94
N SER A 16 2.51 -16.95 8.64
CA SER A 16 2.54 -18.28 9.26
C SER A 16 3.47 -18.27 10.48
N LEU A 17 2.90 -18.55 11.66
CA LEU A 17 3.58 -18.59 12.94
C LEU A 17 4.18 -19.99 13.14
N ALA A 18 5.50 -20.13 13.04
CA ALA A 18 6.20 -21.40 13.25
C ALA A 18 6.28 -21.76 14.75
N LEU A 19 5.87 -22.98 15.11
CA LEU A 19 6.19 -23.64 16.38
C LEU A 19 7.20 -24.76 16.10
N ALA A 20 8.31 -24.76 16.86
CA ALA A 20 9.41 -25.70 16.76
C ALA A 20 9.06 -27.12 17.26
N PRO A 21 9.82 -28.16 16.85
CA PRO A 21 9.48 -29.56 17.10
C PRO A 21 10.09 -30.10 18.40
N ALA A 22 9.38 -31.03 19.05
CA ALA A 22 9.93 -31.88 20.10
C ALA A 22 10.27 -33.26 19.52
N ALA A 23 11.55 -33.62 19.58
CA ALA A 23 12.08 -34.92 19.21
C ALA A 23 11.77 -35.98 20.27
N LEU A 24 11.45 -37.21 19.83
CA LEU A 24 11.69 -38.44 20.58
C LEU A 24 12.03 -39.56 19.59
N ALA A 25 13.22 -40.14 19.79
CA ALA A 25 13.66 -41.37 19.14
C ALA A 25 13.30 -42.57 20.03
N ALA A 26 12.90 -43.69 19.42
CA ALA A 26 13.21 -45.03 19.93
C ALA A 26 13.09 -46.08 18.81
N ASP A 27 14.06 -46.98 18.87
CA ASP A 27 14.49 -48.03 17.94
C ASP A 27 13.68 -49.33 18.11
N ALA A 28 13.54 -50.14 17.04
CA ALA A 28 13.50 -51.61 17.11
C ALA A 28 13.33 -52.29 15.73
N ALA A 29 14.44 -52.83 15.23
CA ALA A 29 14.65 -54.17 14.65
C ALA A 29 13.72 -54.75 13.54
N ALA A 30 14.35 -55.05 12.41
CA ALA A 30 13.88 -55.96 11.36
C ALA A 30 13.99 -57.45 11.75
N PRO A 31 13.34 -58.34 10.98
CA PRO A 31 14.14 -59.35 10.28
C PRO A 31 13.79 -59.51 8.79
N SER A 32 14.83 -59.92 8.05
CA SER A 32 14.93 -60.22 6.63
C SER A 32 14.06 -61.39 6.14
N SER A 33 13.60 -61.35 4.88
CA SER A 33 13.97 -62.35 3.85
C SER A 33 13.41 -61.98 2.46
N SER A 34 14.08 -62.53 1.46
CA SER A 34 14.11 -62.20 0.03
C SER A 34 12.87 -62.55 -0.79
N ALA A 35 12.58 -61.72 -1.79
CA ALA A 35 12.29 -62.19 -3.15
C ALA A 35 12.55 -61.05 -4.15
N ALA A 36 13.65 -61.15 -4.89
CA ALA A 36 13.92 -60.30 -6.04
C ALA A 36 12.99 -60.69 -7.20
N ALA A 37 11.82 -60.07 -7.27
CA ALA A 37 11.17 -59.83 -8.53
C ALA A 37 11.67 -58.47 -9.02
N ALA A 38 12.18 -58.40 -10.25
CA ALA A 38 12.49 -57.14 -10.89
C ALA A 38 11.18 -56.38 -11.14
N ALA A 39 10.68 -55.72 -10.09
CA ALA A 39 9.60 -54.77 -10.15
C ALA A 39 10.09 -53.63 -11.04
N LYS A 40 9.32 -53.31 -12.07
CA LYS A 40 9.43 -52.04 -12.77
C LYS A 40 9.45 -50.97 -11.68
N ALA A 41 10.56 -50.25 -11.51
CA ALA A 41 10.69 -49.27 -10.45
C ALA A 41 9.42 -48.39 -10.47
N SER A 42 8.66 -48.39 -9.37
CA SER A 42 7.47 -47.56 -9.27
C SER A 42 7.92 -46.13 -9.52
N SER A 43 7.20 -45.40 -10.37
CA SER A 43 7.47 -43.98 -10.48
C SER A 43 7.19 -43.31 -9.14
N ASP A 44 7.85 -42.18 -8.85
CA ASP A 44 7.60 -41.45 -7.60
C ASP A 44 6.11 -41.05 -7.47
N THR A 45 5.40 -40.89 -8.59
CA THR A 45 3.94 -40.66 -8.64
C THR A 45 3.12 -41.90 -8.25
N ASP A 46 3.62 -43.11 -8.52
CA ASP A 46 2.94 -44.35 -8.12
C ASP A 46 2.91 -44.46 -6.59
N ILE A 47 3.98 -44.03 -5.91
CA ILE A 47 4.05 -44.02 -4.43
C ILE A 47 3.01 -43.04 -3.86
N ILE A 48 2.88 -41.85 -4.43
CA ILE A 48 1.88 -40.86 -4.00
C ILE A 48 0.47 -41.44 -4.15
N ASN A 49 0.19 -42.09 -5.29
CA ASN A 49 -1.10 -42.73 -5.54
C ASN A 49 -1.38 -43.90 -4.58
N GLU A 50 -0.39 -44.75 -4.34
CA GLU A 50 -0.48 -45.88 -3.40
C GLU A 50 -0.79 -45.40 -1.98
N VAL A 51 -0.09 -44.36 -1.50
CA VAL A 51 -0.36 -43.77 -0.19
C VAL A 51 -1.79 -43.21 -0.11
N MET A 52 -2.26 -42.48 -1.13
CA MET A 52 -3.64 -41.99 -1.17
C MET A 52 -4.65 -43.14 -1.14
N GLU A 53 -4.43 -44.21 -1.90
CA GLU A 53 -5.30 -45.39 -1.94
C GLU A 53 -5.37 -46.10 -0.57
N TYR A 54 -4.24 -46.24 0.12
CA TYR A 54 -4.23 -46.80 1.47
C TYR A 54 -4.98 -45.92 2.48
N ILE A 55 -4.85 -44.60 2.40
CA ILE A 55 -5.61 -43.69 3.27
C ILE A 55 -7.10 -43.79 2.97
N GLU A 56 -7.51 -43.77 1.69
CA GLU A 56 -8.91 -43.92 1.30
C GLU A 56 -9.52 -45.26 1.76
N THR A 57 -8.74 -46.35 1.68
CA THR A 57 -9.23 -47.71 1.95
C THR A 57 -9.22 -48.06 3.44
N TYR A 58 -8.15 -47.70 4.16
CA TYR A 58 -7.88 -48.20 5.50
C TYR A 58 -8.05 -47.16 6.61
N ASN A 59 -8.20 -45.87 6.30
CA ASN A 59 -8.41 -44.87 7.33
C ASN A 59 -9.77 -45.08 8.02
N LEU A 60 -9.78 -44.93 9.36
CA LEU A 60 -10.99 -45.16 10.17
C LEU A 60 -12.11 -44.17 9.85
N THR A 61 -11.75 -42.98 9.37
CA THR A 61 -12.68 -41.94 8.93
C THR A 61 -12.62 -41.81 7.41
N ALA A 62 -13.78 -41.73 6.75
CA ALA A 62 -13.83 -41.44 5.33
C ALA A 62 -13.09 -40.12 5.03
N VAL A 63 -12.24 -40.15 4.01
CA VAL A 63 -11.51 -39.00 3.50
C VAL A 63 -12.00 -38.68 2.10
N ASP A 64 -12.02 -37.41 1.76
CA ASP A 64 -12.30 -36.96 0.41
C ASP A 64 -10.99 -36.92 -0.40
N ARG A 65 -11.00 -37.54 -1.58
CA ARG A 65 -9.82 -37.64 -2.45
C ARG A 65 -9.32 -36.26 -2.90
N GLN A 66 -10.23 -35.34 -3.21
CA GLN A 66 -9.85 -33.99 -3.64
C GLN A 66 -9.11 -33.24 -2.53
N SER A 67 -9.54 -33.43 -1.29
CA SER A 67 -8.87 -32.88 -0.10
C SER A 67 -7.45 -33.44 0.08
N LEU A 68 -7.22 -34.73 -0.20
CA LEU A 68 -5.87 -35.32 -0.18
C LEU A 68 -4.99 -34.77 -1.29
N ILE A 69 -5.53 -34.65 -2.51
CA ILE A 69 -4.81 -34.05 -3.66
C ILE A 69 -4.42 -32.61 -3.35
N ARG A 70 -5.36 -31.81 -2.82
CA ARG A 70 -5.08 -30.43 -2.42
C ARG A 70 -3.97 -30.35 -1.38
N ALA A 71 -4.05 -31.15 -0.32
CA ALA A 71 -3.02 -31.18 0.72
C ALA A 71 -1.65 -31.61 0.19
N ALA A 72 -1.60 -32.53 -0.79
CA ALA A 72 -0.36 -32.92 -1.44
C ALA A 72 0.24 -31.79 -2.29
N ILE A 73 -0.58 -31.07 -3.06
CA ILE A 73 -0.15 -29.92 -3.86
C ILE A 73 0.35 -28.79 -2.96
N ASP A 74 -0.45 -28.40 -1.96
CA ASP A 74 -0.08 -27.36 -0.99
C ASP A 74 1.23 -27.75 -0.28
N GLY A 75 1.39 -29.01 0.14
CA GLY A 75 2.62 -29.50 0.74
C GLY A 75 3.85 -29.43 -0.19
N MET A 76 3.68 -29.66 -1.50
CA MET A 76 4.77 -29.47 -2.47
C MET A 76 5.16 -28.00 -2.59
N VAL A 77 4.18 -27.10 -2.68
CA VAL A 77 4.43 -25.66 -2.82
C VAL A 77 5.01 -25.06 -1.55
N ASP A 78 4.45 -25.39 -0.39
CA ASP A 78 4.92 -24.94 0.93
C ASP A 78 6.37 -25.40 1.20
N SER A 79 6.78 -26.54 0.64
CA SER A 79 8.15 -27.06 0.78
C SER A 79 9.22 -26.16 0.13
N LEU A 80 8.82 -25.21 -0.72
CA LEU A 80 9.71 -24.24 -1.34
C LEU A 80 10.20 -23.15 -0.36
N ASP A 81 9.56 -23.02 0.82
CA ASP A 81 9.80 -21.94 1.79
C ASP A 81 9.77 -20.54 1.13
N ASP A 82 8.93 -20.41 0.10
CA ASP A 82 8.71 -19.18 -0.64
C ASP A 82 7.28 -18.68 -0.39
N PRO A 83 7.09 -17.61 0.40
CA PRO A 83 5.77 -17.09 0.73
C PRO A 83 5.02 -16.49 -0.46
N TYR A 84 5.65 -16.42 -1.64
CA TYR A 84 5.04 -15.91 -2.86
C TYR A 84 4.55 -17.01 -3.81
N SER A 85 4.96 -18.25 -3.60
CA SER A 85 4.52 -19.39 -4.40
C SER A 85 3.29 -20.02 -3.77
N GLN A 86 2.24 -20.22 -4.56
CA GLN A 86 0.95 -20.69 -4.08
C GLN A 86 0.19 -21.39 -5.20
N TYR A 87 -0.51 -22.47 -4.85
CA TYR A 87 -1.52 -23.09 -5.71
C TYR A 87 -2.89 -22.46 -5.43
N PHE A 88 -3.60 -22.15 -6.51
CA PHE A 88 -4.97 -21.65 -6.49
C PHE A 88 -5.85 -22.69 -7.18
N ASP A 89 -6.92 -23.13 -6.53
CA ASP A 89 -7.97 -23.86 -7.24
C ASP A 89 -8.74 -22.92 -8.17
N LYS A 90 -9.74 -23.45 -8.87
CA LYS A 90 -10.50 -22.67 -9.86
C LYS A 90 -11.21 -21.47 -9.25
N GLU A 91 -11.82 -21.64 -8.09
CA GLU A 91 -12.53 -20.58 -7.38
C GLU A 91 -11.53 -19.53 -6.84
N GLU A 92 -10.42 -19.98 -6.24
CA GLU A 92 -9.36 -19.12 -5.74
C GLU A 92 -8.65 -18.34 -6.87
N THR A 93 -8.54 -18.92 -8.06
CA THR A 93 -7.97 -18.27 -9.26
C THR A 93 -8.85 -17.10 -9.68
N ALA A 94 -10.18 -17.28 -9.74
CA ALA A 94 -11.09 -16.18 -10.05
C ALA A 94 -11.01 -15.05 -9.01
N ASP A 95 -10.88 -15.38 -7.72
CA ASP A 95 -10.68 -14.40 -6.67
C ASP A 95 -9.35 -13.64 -6.81
N LEU A 96 -8.27 -14.32 -7.24
CA LEU A 96 -6.98 -13.70 -7.54
C LEU A 96 -7.08 -12.72 -8.72
N GLU A 97 -7.75 -13.12 -9.80
CA GLU A 97 -7.97 -12.28 -10.98
C GLU A 97 -8.74 -11.00 -10.62
N HIS A 98 -9.83 -11.11 -9.85
CA HIS A 98 -10.57 -9.94 -9.37
C HIS A 98 -9.69 -9.02 -8.53
N GLN A 99 -8.84 -9.55 -7.64
CA GLN A 99 -7.91 -8.74 -6.86
C GLN A 99 -6.88 -8.01 -7.74
N LEU A 100 -6.29 -8.71 -8.72
CA LEU A 100 -5.36 -8.11 -9.69
C LEU A 100 -6.02 -7.06 -10.58
N ALA A 101 -7.33 -7.17 -10.80
CA ALA A 101 -8.16 -6.18 -11.49
C ALA A 101 -8.61 -5.01 -10.59
N LEU A 102 -8.26 -5.01 -9.29
CA LEU A 102 -8.76 -4.07 -8.27
C LEU A 102 -10.30 -4.09 -8.13
N GLU A 103 -10.87 -5.28 -8.32
CA GLU A 103 -12.29 -5.57 -8.19
C GLU A 103 -12.58 -6.22 -6.85
N TYR A 104 -13.64 -5.76 -6.19
CA TYR A 104 -14.11 -6.36 -4.94
C TYR A 104 -15.58 -6.04 -4.72
N VAL A 105 -16.24 -6.82 -3.88
CA VAL A 105 -17.64 -6.55 -3.51
C VAL A 105 -17.68 -5.80 -2.17
N GLY A 106 -18.08 -4.53 -2.22
CA GLY A 106 -18.12 -3.67 -1.04
C GLY A 106 -18.98 -2.42 -1.23
N ILE A 107 -18.61 -1.35 -0.54
CA ILE A 107 -19.37 -0.09 -0.56
C ILE A 107 -18.64 1.09 -1.23
N GLY A 108 -17.38 0.90 -1.66
CA GLY A 108 -16.58 1.92 -2.36
C GLY A 108 -16.05 3.04 -1.46
N VAL A 109 -15.38 2.68 -0.35
CA VAL A 109 -14.75 3.63 0.57
C VAL A 109 -13.35 3.17 0.93
N THR A 110 -12.46 4.12 1.20
CA THR A 110 -11.23 3.83 1.95
C THR A 110 -11.39 4.34 3.37
N LEU A 111 -10.96 3.53 4.34
CA LEU A 111 -10.97 3.89 5.75
C LEU A 111 -9.57 4.24 6.21
N SER A 112 -9.48 5.15 7.17
CA SER A 112 -8.27 5.43 7.91
C SER A 112 -8.57 5.46 9.40
N ALA A 113 -7.53 5.37 10.22
CA ALA A 113 -7.65 5.32 11.66
C ALA A 113 -6.78 6.38 12.32
N THR A 114 -7.29 6.90 13.42
CA THR A 114 -6.51 7.60 14.45
C THR A 114 -6.31 6.65 15.63
N SER A 115 -5.70 7.11 16.72
CA SER A 115 -5.60 6.28 17.94
C SER A 115 -6.97 5.96 18.57
N SER A 116 -7.99 6.79 18.31
CA SER A 116 -9.30 6.68 18.97
C SER A 116 -10.42 6.23 18.03
N ASP A 117 -10.36 6.61 16.75
CA ASP A 117 -11.49 6.51 15.83
C ASP A 117 -11.07 5.93 14.47
N ILE A 118 -11.97 5.18 13.82
CA ILE A 118 -11.90 4.83 12.39
C ILE A 118 -12.84 5.76 11.62
N TYR A 119 -12.38 6.29 10.49
CA TYR A 119 -13.13 7.26 9.70
C TYR A 119 -13.00 7.01 8.19
N VAL A 120 -13.94 7.57 7.43
CA VAL A 120 -13.94 7.53 5.96
C VAL A 120 -12.87 8.49 5.43
N GLU A 121 -11.76 7.96 4.92
CA GLU A 121 -10.68 8.75 4.31
C GLU A 121 -11.04 9.18 2.89
N SER A 122 -11.67 8.32 2.10
CA SER A 122 -12.16 8.65 0.77
C SER A 122 -13.42 7.85 0.41
N ILE A 123 -14.14 8.35 -0.60
CA ILE A 123 -15.34 7.72 -1.16
C ILE A 123 -15.17 7.70 -2.66
N LEU A 124 -15.33 6.52 -3.27
CA LEU A 124 -15.32 6.38 -4.72
C LEU A 124 -16.59 7.01 -5.30
N PRO A 125 -16.49 7.98 -6.24
CA PRO A 125 -17.65 8.60 -6.86
C PRO A 125 -18.56 7.57 -7.54
N GLY A 126 -19.89 7.71 -7.39
CA GLY A 126 -20.87 6.78 -7.96
C GLY A 126 -21.01 5.45 -7.24
N SER A 127 -20.18 5.18 -6.21
CA SER A 127 -20.28 3.98 -5.38
C SER A 127 -21.57 3.92 -4.55
N PRO A 128 -21.90 2.75 -3.96
CA PRO A 128 -23.00 2.65 -3.02
C PRO A 128 -22.88 3.61 -1.82
N ALA A 129 -21.67 3.82 -1.29
CA ALA A 129 -21.46 4.75 -0.18
C ALA A 129 -21.69 6.21 -0.57
N ASP A 130 -21.26 6.62 -1.78
CA ASP A 130 -21.52 7.95 -2.33
C ASP A 130 -23.03 8.20 -2.47
N THR A 131 -23.72 7.24 -3.09
CA THR A 131 -25.18 7.28 -3.29
C THR A 131 -25.95 7.31 -1.97
N ALA A 132 -25.47 6.59 -0.95
CA ALA A 132 -26.08 6.56 0.38
C ALA A 132 -25.81 7.84 1.21
N GLY A 133 -25.02 8.78 0.68
CA GLY A 133 -24.75 10.07 1.31
C GLY A 133 -23.77 10.00 2.48
N LEU A 134 -22.90 8.99 2.50
CA LEU A 134 -21.70 8.97 3.32
C LEU A 134 -20.77 10.11 2.88
N LYS A 135 -19.96 10.65 3.80
CA LYS A 135 -19.04 11.75 3.49
C LYS A 135 -17.65 11.48 4.06
N ARG A 136 -16.63 12.03 3.38
CA ARG A 136 -15.26 12.04 3.87
C ARG A 136 -15.20 12.67 5.27
N GLY A 137 -14.48 12.03 6.18
CA GLY A 137 -14.37 12.42 7.58
C GLY A 137 -15.47 11.90 8.50
N ASP A 138 -16.49 11.19 7.98
CA ASP A 138 -17.46 10.48 8.83
C ASP A 138 -16.73 9.45 9.68
N VAL A 139 -16.98 9.46 11.00
CA VAL A 139 -16.40 8.50 11.94
C VAL A 139 -17.32 7.29 12.06
N LEU A 140 -16.80 6.09 11.82
CA LEU A 140 -17.58 4.86 11.95
C LEU A 140 -17.69 4.48 13.43
N LEU A 141 -18.92 4.33 13.92
CA LEU A 141 -19.22 3.91 15.28
C LEU A 141 -19.62 2.44 15.35
N LYS A 142 -20.52 2.00 14.45
CA LYS A 142 -21.01 0.62 14.38
C LYS A 142 -21.19 0.14 12.94
N ILE A 143 -21.02 -1.17 12.75
CA ILE A 143 -21.33 -1.89 11.51
C ILE A 143 -22.31 -3.00 11.88
N ASN A 144 -23.50 -3.01 11.30
CA ASN A 144 -24.58 -3.96 11.62
C ASN A 144 -24.90 -4.05 13.13
N GLY A 145 -24.86 -2.91 13.82
CA GLY A 145 -25.10 -2.83 15.26
C GLY A 145 -23.89 -3.20 16.14
N ILE A 146 -22.83 -3.79 15.57
CA ILE A 146 -21.61 -4.15 16.27
C ILE A 146 -20.68 -2.94 16.34
N PRO A 147 -20.19 -2.53 17.53
CA PRO A 147 -19.18 -1.49 17.65
C PRO A 147 -17.95 -1.77 16.79
N VAL A 148 -17.46 -0.77 16.07
CA VAL A 148 -16.30 -0.92 15.16
C VAL A 148 -15.06 -1.49 15.86
N ALA A 149 -14.86 -1.17 17.14
CA ALA A 149 -13.76 -1.71 17.93
C ALA A 149 -13.83 -3.24 18.14
N GLN A 150 -15.02 -3.83 18.01
CA GLN A 150 -15.33 -5.25 18.16
C GLN A 150 -15.57 -5.95 16.81
N ALA A 151 -15.61 -5.21 15.71
CA ALA A 151 -15.77 -5.82 14.39
C ALA A 151 -14.48 -6.55 14.00
N GLU A 152 -14.64 -7.77 13.45
CA GLU A 152 -13.57 -8.63 12.99
C GLU A 152 -13.57 -8.72 11.46
N GLY A 153 -12.40 -8.89 10.85
CA GLY A 153 -12.24 -9.01 9.39
C GLY A 153 -12.68 -7.78 8.59
N ASP A 154 -12.92 -7.98 7.30
CA ASP A 154 -13.53 -6.98 6.42
C ASP A 154 -15.05 -7.01 6.54
N ALA A 155 -15.59 -6.24 7.50
CA ALA A 155 -17.03 -6.14 7.70
C ALA A 155 -17.75 -5.29 6.63
N LEU A 156 -17.01 -4.57 5.78
CA LEU A 156 -17.58 -3.73 4.71
C LEU A 156 -17.80 -4.53 3.43
N SER A 157 -16.95 -5.50 3.16
CA SER A 157 -17.12 -6.46 2.06
C SER A 157 -18.11 -7.58 2.39
N GLY A 158 -18.47 -8.37 1.39
CA GLY A 158 -19.40 -9.50 1.52
C GLY A 158 -20.18 -9.74 0.23
N THR A 159 -21.20 -10.61 0.27
CA THR A 159 -21.96 -10.99 -0.93
C THR A 159 -22.68 -9.80 -1.58
N SER A 160 -22.62 -9.73 -2.91
CA SER A 160 -23.25 -8.66 -3.70
C SER A 160 -24.77 -8.62 -3.47
N GLY A 161 -25.33 -7.41 -3.43
CA GLY A 161 -26.76 -7.17 -3.18
C GLY A 161 -27.18 -7.22 -1.70
N THR A 162 -26.35 -7.78 -0.81
CA THR A 162 -26.61 -7.71 0.64
C THR A 162 -26.50 -6.28 1.14
N LYS A 163 -27.17 -5.96 2.26
CA LYS A 163 -27.13 -4.62 2.87
C LYS A 163 -26.37 -4.66 4.19
N LEU A 164 -25.68 -3.57 4.47
CA LEU A 164 -25.09 -3.31 5.78
C LEU A 164 -25.59 -1.97 6.31
N THR A 165 -25.65 -1.86 7.63
CA THR A 165 -26.04 -0.61 8.31
C THR A 165 -24.84 -0.04 9.04
N LEU A 166 -24.42 1.17 8.63
CA LEU A 166 -23.40 1.95 9.33
C LEU A 166 -24.04 2.95 10.26
N LEU A 167 -23.61 2.97 11.52
CA LEU A 167 -23.81 4.12 12.39
C LEU A 167 -22.55 4.98 12.32
N VAL A 168 -22.68 6.20 11.80
CA VAL A 168 -21.56 7.14 11.66
C VAL A 168 -21.78 8.40 12.46
N LYS A 169 -20.70 9.06 12.86
CA LYS A 169 -20.70 10.38 13.49
C LYS A 169 -20.15 11.41 12.51
N ARG A 170 -20.92 12.46 12.27
CA ARG A 170 -20.58 13.63 11.45
C ARG A 170 -20.70 14.87 12.31
N GLY A 171 -19.56 15.45 12.71
CA GLY A 171 -19.54 16.50 13.73
C GLY A 171 -20.10 15.96 15.06
N SER A 172 -21.17 16.58 15.58
CA SER A 172 -21.88 16.11 16.78
C SER A 172 -23.04 15.15 16.49
N ALA A 173 -23.52 15.09 15.24
CA ALA A 173 -24.66 14.27 14.86
C ALA A 173 -24.25 12.82 14.59
N GLN A 174 -25.10 11.88 15.00
CA GLN A 174 -25.03 10.48 14.56
C GLN A 174 -26.03 10.25 13.43
N LYS A 175 -25.63 9.48 12.42
CA LYS A 175 -26.46 9.13 11.28
C LYS A 175 -26.37 7.62 11.05
N SER A 176 -27.53 6.98 10.94
CA SER A 176 -27.62 5.60 10.44
C SER A 176 -27.72 5.63 8.92
N VAL A 177 -26.90 4.84 8.24
CA VAL A 177 -26.83 4.76 6.79
C VAL A 177 -26.92 3.29 6.39
N VAL A 178 -27.96 2.94 5.63
CA VAL A 178 -28.10 1.60 5.06
C VAL A 178 -27.51 1.61 3.65
N ILE A 179 -26.57 0.72 3.38
CA ILE A 179 -25.79 0.70 2.15
C ILE A 179 -25.84 -0.72 1.59
N ALA A 180 -26.13 -0.86 0.28
CA ALA A 180 -26.03 -2.15 -0.40
C ALA A 180 -24.59 -2.39 -0.84
N ARG A 181 -24.10 -3.61 -0.66
CA ARG A 181 -22.83 -4.06 -1.25
C ARG A 181 -23.02 -4.28 -2.74
N LYS A 182 -22.07 -3.83 -3.52
CA LYS A 182 -22.00 -4.06 -4.96
C LYS A 182 -20.56 -4.35 -5.33
N GLU A 183 -20.40 -4.94 -6.50
CA GLU A 183 -19.11 -4.97 -7.18
C GLU A 183 -18.59 -3.54 -7.38
N ILE A 184 -17.34 -3.33 -6.99
CA ILE A 184 -16.59 -2.09 -7.07
C ILE A 184 -15.37 -2.39 -7.93
N ASN A 185 -15.24 -1.65 -9.02
CA ASN A 185 -13.99 -1.56 -9.76
C ASN A 185 -13.29 -0.27 -9.31
N TYR A 186 -12.18 -0.42 -8.59
CA TYR A 186 -11.40 0.72 -8.11
C TYR A 186 -10.41 1.16 -9.19
N PRO A 187 -10.36 2.46 -9.55
CA PRO A 187 -9.54 2.90 -10.67
C PRO A 187 -8.07 2.62 -10.41
N SER A 188 -7.40 1.99 -11.38
CA SER A 188 -5.96 1.73 -11.29
C SER A 188 -5.16 3.03 -11.36
N VAL A 189 -5.63 4.00 -12.16
CA VAL A 189 -5.03 5.34 -12.26
C VAL A 189 -6.03 6.44 -11.94
N THR A 190 -5.64 7.37 -11.08
CA THR A 190 -6.34 8.66 -10.93
C THR A 190 -5.38 9.81 -11.17
N SER A 191 -5.86 10.93 -11.70
CA SER A 191 -5.00 12.06 -12.03
C SER A 191 -5.66 13.41 -11.82
N SER A 192 -4.85 14.42 -11.50
CA SER A 192 -5.30 15.79 -11.30
C SER A 192 -4.20 16.81 -11.59
N MET A 193 -4.51 17.84 -12.38
CA MET A 193 -3.62 18.98 -12.58
C MET A 193 -3.71 19.95 -11.40
N LEU A 194 -2.63 20.16 -10.66
CA LEU A 194 -2.54 21.07 -9.52
C LEU A 194 -2.06 22.47 -9.96
N ALA A 195 -1.84 23.35 -8.98
CA ALA A 195 -1.19 24.64 -9.21
C ALA A 195 0.22 24.45 -9.79
N SER A 196 0.81 25.52 -10.35
CA SER A 196 2.11 25.49 -11.04
C SER A 196 2.20 24.48 -12.21
N LYS A 197 1.06 23.98 -12.70
CA LYS A 197 1.00 22.92 -13.72
C LYS A 197 1.69 21.62 -13.29
N THR A 198 1.64 21.30 -12.00
CA THR A 198 2.10 20.03 -11.45
C THR A 198 1.00 18.98 -11.62
N ALA A 199 1.25 17.94 -12.40
CA ALA A 199 0.37 16.78 -12.45
C ALA A 199 0.56 15.94 -11.19
N TYR A 200 -0.54 15.55 -10.56
CA TYR A 200 -0.54 14.48 -9.56
C TYR A 200 -1.22 13.26 -10.19
N ILE A 201 -0.51 12.14 -10.24
CA ILE A 201 -1.01 10.87 -10.75
C ILE A 201 -0.84 9.83 -9.66
N SER A 202 -1.93 9.17 -9.24
CA SER A 202 -1.88 8.03 -8.32
C SER A 202 -2.07 6.76 -9.14
N LEU A 203 -1.14 5.82 -8.99
CA LEU A 203 -1.23 4.48 -9.56
C LEU A 203 -1.45 3.52 -8.40
N ASN A 204 -2.64 2.93 -8.33
CA ASN A 204 -3.12 2.13 -7.19
C ASN A 204 -2.82 0.63 -7.34
N GLY A 205 -2.52 0.18 -8.56
CA GLY A 205 -2.15 -1.19 -8.88
C GLY A 205 -1.76 -1.32 -10.34
N PHE A 206 -0.95 -2.33 -10.65
CA PHE A 206 -0.57 -2.67 -12.02
C PHE A 206 -1.53 -3.71 -12.57
N THR A 207 -2.76 -3.28 -12.88
CA THR A 207 -3.77 -4.13 -13.54
C THR A 207 -3.40 -4.36 -15.01
N GLN A 208 -4.10 -5.28 -15.67
CA GLN A 208 -3.88 -5.59 -17.08
C GLN A 208 -3.98 -4.37 -18.01
N ASN A 209 -4.81 -3.36 -17.67
CA ASN A 209 -5.05 -2.16 -18.49
C ASN A 209 -4.47 -0.88 -17.86
N SER A 210 -3.74 -0.99 -16.74
CA SER A 210 -3.26 0.16 -15.97
C SER A 210 -2.26 1.03 -16.74
N ASP A 211 -1.50 0.44 -17.66
CA ASP A 211 -0.57 1.13 -18.54
C ASP A 211 -1.28 1.98 -19.60
N GLU A 212 -2.39 1.50 -20.16
CA GLU A 212 -3.25 2.26 -21.06
C GLU A 212 -3.93 3.43 -20.32
N GLU A 213 -4.48 3.18 -19.12
CA GLU A 213 -5.05 4.21 -18.25
C GLU A 213 -4.00 5.28 -17.88
N PHE A 214 -2.78 4.84 -17.55
CA PHE A 214 -1.67 5.73 -17.24
C PHE A 214 -1.27 6.58 -18.45
N ALA A 215 -1.12 5.96 -19.63
CA ALA A 215 -0.79 6.67 -20.86
C ALA A 215 -1.87 7.71 -21.23
N ALA A 216 -3.15 7.38 -21.06
CA ALA A 216 -4.27 8.30 -21.28
C ALA A 216 -4.22 9.48 -20.29
N ALA A 217 -4.03 9.20 -18.99
CA ALA A 217 -3.89 10.23 -17.96
C ALA A 217 -2.70 11.16 -18.24
N LEU A 218 -1.51 10.59 -18.54
CA LEU A 218 -0.31 11.35 -18.84
C LEU A 218 -0.47 12.21 -20.10
N LYS A 219 -1.10 11.69 -21.15
CA LYS A 219 -1.43 12.44 -22.37
C LYS A 219 -2.33 13.65 -22.05
N ALA A 220 -3.38 13.45 -21.26
CA ALA A 220 -4.26 14.54 -20.83
C ALA A 220 -3.51 15.60 -20.01
N MET A 221 -2.62 15.18 -19.10
CA MET A 221 -1.79 16.10 -18.32
C MET A 221 -0.81 16.89 -19.19
N ARG A 222 -0.15 16.24 -20.16
CA ARG A 222 0.72 16.91 -21.15
C ARG A 222 -0.06 17.96 -21.96
N GLN A 223 -1.25 17.62 -22.45
CA GLN A 223 -2.13 18.54 -23.19
C GLN A 223 -2.59 19.73 -22.33
N ALA A 224 -2.80 19.52 -21.02
CA ALA A 224 -3.12 20.58 -20.07
C ALA A 224 -1.92 21.46 -19.66
N GLY A 225 -0.73 21.17 -20.22
CA GLY A 225 0.49 21.95 -20.06
C GLY A 225 1.33 21.58 -18.85
N MET A 226 1.33 20.31 -18.44
CA MET A 226 2.14 19.77 -17.33
C MET A 226 3.59 20.26 -17.39
N LYS A 227 4.11 20.71 -16.23
CA LYS A 227 5.49 21.18 -16.04
C LYS A 227 6.30 20.35 -15.05
N SER A 228 5.63 19.56 -14.23
CA SER A 228 6.22 18.59 -13.30
C SER A 228 5.18 17.53 -12.95
N MET A 229 5.62 16.42 -12.37
CA MET A 229 4.74 15.33 -11.96
C MET A 229 5.08 14.84 -10.56
N VAL A 230 4.04 14.60 -9.76
CA VAL A 230 4.09 13.75 -8.58
C VAL A 230 3.40 12.43 -8.93
N LEU A 231 4.14 11.33 -8.89
CA LEU A 231 3.65 9.97 -9.06
C LEU A 231 3.48 9.32 -7.69
N ASP A 232 2.24 9.05 -7.29
CA ASP A 232 1.93 8.43 -6.01
C ASP A 232 1.83 6.91 -6.15
N LEU A 233 2.78 6.20 -5.54
CA LEU A 233 2.86 4.73 -5.47
C LEU A 233 2.67 4.22 -4.03
N ARG A 234 2.21 5.08 -3.11
CA ARG A 234 1.91 4.66 -1.74
C ARG A 234 0.74 3.70 -1.75
N ASP A 235 0.83 2.68 -0.90
CA ASP A 235 -0.22 1.67 -0.75
C ASP A 235 -0.45 0.82 -2.03
N ASN A 236 0.47 0.87 -3.02
CA ASN A 236 0.42 0.06 -4.24
C ASN A 236 1.28 -1.22 -4.13
N PRO A 237 0.67 -2.41 -4.01
CA PRO A 237 1.38 -3.68 -3.82
C PRO A 237 2.03 -4.24 -5.10
N GLY A 238 1.90 -3.56 -6.24
CA GLY A 238 2.39 -3.98 -7.54
C GLY A 238 1.27 -4.55 -8.42
N GLY A 239 1.56 -5.65 -9.10
CA GLY A 239 0.69 -6.28 -10.10
C GLY A 239 1.51 -6.80 -11.28
N TYR A 240 0.96 -6.74 -12.48
CA TYR A 240 1.59 -7.25 -13.69
C TYR A 240 2.86 -6.48 -14.06
N MET A 241 3.96 -7.21 -14.27
CA MET A 241 5.25 -6.64 -14.64
C MET A 241 5.25 -6.04 -16.05
N ASP A 242 4.45 -6.59 -16.97
CA ASP A 242 4.31 -6.06 -18.32
C ASP A 242 3.70 -4.65 -18.33
N SER A 243 2.66 -4.42 -17.51
CA SER A 243 2.09 -3.09 -17.31
C SER A 243 3.14 -2.13 -16.74
N ALA A 244 4.00 -2.60 -15.81
CA ALA A 244 5.09 -1.79 -15.28
C ALA A 244 6.12 -1.43 -16.36
N TYR A 245 6.52 -2.39 -17.18
CA TYR A 245 7.41 -2.16 -18.33
C TYR A 245 6.84 -1.12 -19.29
N ASN A 246 5.56 -1.23 -19.65
CA ASN A 246 4.88 -0.28 -20.53
C ASN A 246 4.75 1.12 -19.92
N ILE A 247 4.56 1.21 -18.60
CA ILE A 247 4.59 2.48 -17.88
C ILE A 247 6.00 3.08 -17.90
N VAL A 248 7.06 2.31 -17.67
CA VAL A 248 8.46 2.80 -17.75
C VAL A 248 8.77 3.39 -19.14
N LYS A 249 8.23 2.80 -20.22
CA LYS A 249 8.34 3.35 -21.59
C LYS A 249 7.81 4.78 -21.72
N GLN A 250 6.94 5.26 -20.82
CA GLN A 250 6.45 6.64 -20.84
C GLN A 250 7.45 7.67 -20.32
N PHE A 251 8.55 7.21 -19.71
CA PHE A 251 9.53 8.07 -19.03
C PHE A 251 10.88 8.19 -19.74
N MET A 252 11.34 7.13 -20.41
CA MET A 252 12.62 7.07 -21.11
C MET A 252 12.46 6.54 -22.52
N ASP A 253 13.16 7.12 -23.50
CA ASP A 253 13.19 6.65 -24.88
C ASP A 253 14.04 5.38 -25.04
N LYS A 254 15.22 5.38 -24.39
CA LYS A 254 16.08 4.22 -24.24
C LYS A 254 16.67 4.21 -22.84
N GLY A 255 16.82 3.01 -22.27
CA GLY A 255 17.39 2.85 -20.94
C GLY A 255 17.28 1.43 -20.45
N LEU A 256 17.60 1.24 -19.17
CA LEU A 256 17.53 -0.06 -18.51
C LEU A 256 16.45 0.00 -17.44
N MET A 257 15.48 -0.92 -17.48
CA MET A 257 14.45 -1.00 -16.43
C MET A 257 14.99 -1.76 -15.21
N MET A 258 15.57 -2.94 -15.44
CA MET A 258 16.06 -3.83 -14.40
C MET A 258 16.98 -4.91 -15.00
N TYR A 259 17.60 -5.71 -14.14
CA TYR A 259 18.14 -7.02 -14.51
C TYR A 259 17.27 -8.11 -13.91
N THR A 260 17.04 -9.21 -14.63
CA THR A 260 16.40 -10.41 -14.06
C THR A 260 17.32 -11.61 -14.14
N ALA A 261 17.11 -12.59 -13.26
CA ALA A 261 17.75 -13.89 -13.34
C ALA A 261 16.74 -14.97 -12.96
N ASP A 262 16.65 -15.99 -13.82
CA ASP A 262 15.92 -17.23 -13.60
C ASP A 262 16.76 -18.24 -12.78
N ASN A 263 16.36 -19.50 -12.78
CA ASN A 263 17.08 -20.58 -12.10
C ASN A 263 18.47 -20.89 -12.69
N SER A 264 18.82 -20.37 -13.88
CA SER A 264 20.20 -20.42 -14.40
C SER A 264 21.15 -19.50 -13.63
N GLY A 265 20.59 -18.50 -12.93
CA GLY A 265 21.34 -17.45 -12.24
C GLY A 265 21.94 -16.38 -13.16
N THR A 266 21.76 -16.49 -14.47
CA THR A 266 22.29 -15.54 -15.45
C THR A 266 21.50 -14.23 -15.40
N LEU A 267 22.19 -13.13 -15.09
CA LEU A 267 21.57 -11.80 -15.10
C LEU A 267 21.38 -11.29 -16.53
N THR A 268 20.13 -11.11 -16.93
CA THR A 268 19.71 -10.60 -18.24
C THR A 268 19.13 -9.19 -18.09
N PRO A 269 19.56 -8.22 -18.92
CA PRO A 269 19.01 -6.86 -18.87
C PRO A 269 17.63 -6.79 -19.50
N VAL A 270 16.69 -6.12 -18.84
CA VAL A 270 15.40 -5.72 -19.40
C VAL A 270 15.50 -4.26 -19.85
N THR A 271 15.71 -4.04 -21.15
CA THR A 271 15.98 -2.72 -21.72
C THR A 271 14.75 -2.07 -22.35
N ILE A 272 14.60 -0.76 -22.15
CA ILE A 272 13.69 0.07 -22.92
C ILE A 272 14.40 0.50 -24.21
N THR A 273 13.75 0.30 -25.35
CA THR A 273 14.33 0.62 -26.67
C THR A 273 13.47 1.56 -27.52
N ASP A 274 12.18 1.66 -27.21
CA ASP A 274 11.15 2.35 -28.00
C ASP A 274 10.17 3.15 -27.12
N GLY A 275 10.68 3.84 -26.09
CA GLY A 275 9.86 4.65 -25.21
C GLY A 275 9.76 6.13 -25.60
N SER A 276 9.32 6.96 -24.65
CA SER A 276 9.15 8.41 -24.77
C SER A 276 9.72 9.11 -23.55
N LYS A 277 10.44 10.22 -23.74
CA LYS A 277 10.98 11.00 -22.62
C LYS A 277 9.86 11.68 -21.83
N ILE A 278 9.93 11.64 -20.50
CA ILE A 278 9.00 12.37 -19.65
C ILE A 278 9.12 13.89 -19.83
N GLY A 279 10.36 14.39 -19.97
CA GLY A 279 10.67 15.78 -20.31
C GLY A 279 10.36 16.82 -19.23
N VAL A 280 9.92 16.39 -18.05
CA VAL A 280 9.63 17.23 -16.89
C VAL A 280 10.14 16.56 -15.61
N PRO A 281 10.40 17.31 -14.53
CA PRO A 281 10.76 16.72 -13.24
C PRO A 281 9.66 15.78 -12.72
N VAL A 282 10.08 14.64 -12.17
CA VAL A 282 9.20 13.64 -11.54
C VAL A 282 9.59 13.44 -10.08
N VAL A 283 8.60 13.41 -9.21
CA VAL A 283 8.77 13.01 -7.81
C VAL A 283 7.88 11.80 -7.53
N ILE A 284 8.44 10.74 -6.98
CA ILE A 284 7.71 9.52 -6.62
C ILE A 284 7.43 9.52 -5.13
N LEU A 285 6.19 9.20 -4.74
CA LEU A 285 5.81 8.95 -3.35
C LEU A 285 5.80 7.46 -3.07
N THR A 286 6.52 7.00 -2.05
CA THR A 286 6.58 5.59 -1.62
C THR A 286 6.24 5.41 -0.14
N ASN A 287 5.82 4.20 0.23
CA ASN A 287 5.75 3.79 1.63
C ASN A 287 6.02 2.28 1.78
N GLY A 288 5.91 1.75 2.99
CA GLY A 288 6.16 0.32 3.26
C GLY A 288 5.19 -0.66 2.59
N TYR A 289 4.16 -0.17 1.89
CA TYR A 289 3.23 -0.97 1.09
C TYR A 289 3.49 -0.86 -0.42
N THR A 290 4.40 0.03 -0.84
CA THR A 290 4.91 0.07 -2.21
C THR A 290 5.73 -1.19 -2.46
N ALA A 291 5.24 -2.11 -3.29
CA ALA A 291 5.86 -3.43 -3.48
C ALA A 291 5.96 -3.88 -4.95
N SER A 292 6.84 -4.83 -5.24
CA SER A 292 6.89 -5.57 -6.50
C SER A 292 7.03 -4.66 -7.73
N ALA A 293 6.13 -4.73 -8.71
CA ALA A 293 6.10 -3.84 -9.89
C ALA A 293 6.23 -2.34 -9.54
N SER A 294 5.70 -1.88 -8.40
CA SER A 294 5.89 -0.51 -7.92
C SER A 294 7.36 -0.20 -7.59
N GLU A 295 8.07 -1.17 -7.03
CA GLU A 295 9.50 -1.08 -6.71
C GLU A 295 10.35 -1.18 -7.98
N ALA A 296 9.97 -2.04 -8.94
CA ALA A 296 10.60 -2.09 -10.25
C ALA A 296 10.49 -0.74 -10.99
N LEU A 297 9.31 -0.13 -11.03
CA LEU A 297 9.11 1.21 -11.58
C LEU A 297 9.93 2.27 -10.82
N THR A 298 9.91 2.23 -9.49
CA THR A 298 10.66 3.17 -8.65
C THR A 298 12.17 3.06 -8.92
N GLY A 299 12.73 1.84 -8.89
CA GLY A 299 14.14 1.58 -9.14
C GLY A 299 14.56 1.96 -10.56
N ALA A 300 13.72 1.65 -11.56
CA ALA A 300 13.98 2.03 -12.95
C ALA A 300 14.07 3.56 -13.11
N LEU A 301 13.13 4.32 -12.55
CA LEU A 301 13.13 5.78 -12.69
C LEU A 301 14.19 6.46 -11.84
N HIS A 302 14.44 5.96 -10.63
CA HIS A 302 15.46 6.50 -9.74
C HIS A 302 16.88 6.29 -10.29
N ASP A 303 17.23 5.05 -10.66
CA ASP A 303 18.60 4.72 -11.09
C ASP A 303 18.96 5.31 -12.46
N ASN A 304 17.96 5.59 -13.30
CA ASN A 304 18.14 6.34 -14.55
C ASN A 304 18.10 7.88 -14.36
N HIS A 305 18.06 8.37 -13.11
CA HIS A 305 18.00 9.79 -12.77
C HIS A 305 16.80 10.55 -13.36
N LEU A 306 15.65 9.87 -13.47
CA LEU A 306 14.41 10.44 -14.01
C LEU A 306 13.46 10.91 -12.92
N ALA A 307 13.63 10.43 -11.68
CA ALA A 307 12.77 10.79 -10.57
C ALA A 307 13.53 10.91 -9.25
N THR A 308 13.01 11.78 -8.38
CA THR A 308 13.37 11.86 -6.96
C THR A 308 12.34 11.10 -6.13
N VAL A 309 12.76 10.32 -5.14
CA VAL A 309 11.88 9.49 -4.32
C VAL A 309 11.71 10.11 -2.93
N VAL A 310 10.46 10.32 -2.52
CA VAL A 310 10.09 10.89 -1.21
C VAL A 310 9.19 9.91 -0.49
N GLY A 311 9.47 9.61 0.78
CA GLY A 311 8.61 8.73 1.55
C GLY A 311 9.29 7.94 2.62
N SER A 312 8.86 6.70 2.78
CA SER A 312 9.60 5.70 3.55
C SER A 312 10.10 4.60 2.64
N ARG A 313 10.97 3.77 3.20
CA ARG A 313 11.42 2.50 2.60
C ARG A 313 10.24 1.70 2.06
N THR A 314 10.42 1.13 0.86
CA THR A 314 9.44 0.25 0.20
C THR A 314 9.39 -1.13 0.84
N TYR A 315 8.52 -2.01 0.33
CA TYR A 315 8.24 -3.31 0.95
C TYR A 315 9.43 -4.30 0.88
N GLY A 316 10.15 -4.37 -0.24
CA GLY A 316 11.27 -5.28 -0.44
C GLY A 316 10.93 -6.58 -1.16
N LYS A 317 10.05 -6.58 -2.17
CA LYS A 317 9.72 -7.79 -2.95
C LYS A 317 10.40 -7.76 -4.31
N ALA A 318 11.63 -8.27 -4.38
CA ALA A 318 12.42 -8.35 -5.61
C ALA A 318 12.34 -9.73 -6.30
N ARG A 319 11.11 -10.26 -6.43
CA ARG A 319 10.77 -11.56 -7.03
C ARG A 319 9.64 -11.42 -8.04
N ILE A 320 9.76 -12.11 -9.16
CA ILE A 320 8.71 -12.21 -10.19
C ILE A 320 8.06 -13.58 -10.07
N GLN A 321 6.73 -13.59 -10.05
CA GLN A 321 5.96 -14.81 -10.12
C GLN A 321 5.42 -14.99 -11.53
N SER A 322 5.51 -16.21 -12.04
CA SER A 322 4.79 -16.65 -13.23
C SER A 322 3.52 -17.38 -12.82
N LEU A 323 2.47 -17.22 -13.62
CA LEU A 323 1.21 -17.93 -13.47
C LEU A 323 1.19 -19.09 -14.47
N PHE A 324 0.86 -20.28 -14.01
CA PHE A 324 0.79 -21.49 -14.83
C PHE A 324 -0.60 -22.11 -14.73
N ASP A 325 -1.36 -22.00 -15.81
CA ASP A 325 -2.70 -22.60 -15.92
C ASP A 325 -2.63 -24.13 -15.79
N LEU A 326 -3.59 -24.69 -15.06
CA LEU A 326 -3.75 -26.13 -14.88
C LEU A 326 -5.04 -26.61 -15.57
N THR A 327 -5.06 -27.90 -15.93
CA THR A 327 -6.13 -28.47 -16.76
C THR A 327 -7.49 -28.55 -16.07
N ASP A 328 -7.51 -28.47 -14.74
CA ASP A 328 -8.72 -28.42 -13.92
C ASP A 328 -9.28 -27.00 -13.76
N GLY A 329 -8.59 -26.00 -14.31
CA GLY A 329 -8.93 -24.58 -14.22
C GLY A 329 -8.34 -23.89 -12.98
N GLY A 330 -7.50 -24.57 -12.20
CA GLY A 330 -6.66 -23.92 -11.20
C GLY A 330 -5.39 -23.31 -11.80
N GLU A 331 -4.58 -22.71 -10.95
CA GLU A 331 -3.36 -22.00 -11.34
C GLU A 331 -2.23 -22.22 -10.32
N LEU A 332 -1.02 -22.44 -10.80
CA LEU A 332 0.18 -22.38 -9.98
C LEU A 332 0.85 -21.02 -10.15
N LYS A 333 0.88 -20.22 -9.08
CA LYS A 333 1.72 -19.02 -9.00
C LYS A 333 3.07 -19.42 -8.42
N LEU A 334 4.14 -19.26 -9.20
CA LEU A 334 5.48 -19.72 -8.80
C LEU A 334 6.50 -18.61 -8.99
N THR A 335 7.36 -18.39 -8.01
CA THR A 335 8.52 -17.51 -8.17
C THR A 335 9.51 -18.12 -9.16
N THR A 336 9.66 -17.49 -10.31
CA THR A 336 10.50 -17.97 -11.42
C THR A 336 11.75 -17.12 -11.61
N GLU A 337 11.71 -15.85 -11.20
CA GLU A 337 12.83 -14.93 -11.36
C GLU A 337 13.03 -14.05 -10.12
N ARG A 338 14.28 -13.63 -9.93
CA ARG A 338 14.63 -12.46 -9.10
C ARG A 338 14.99 -11.30 -10.00
N TYR A 339 14.81 -10.08 -9.50
CA TYR A 339 15.23 -8.89 -10.24
C TYR A 339 16.05 -7.93 -9.39
N LEU A 340 16.91 -7.17 -10.05
CA LEU A 340 17.77 -6.14 -9.49
C LEU A 340 17.47 -4.81 -10.18
N THR A 341 17.70 -3.70 -9.49
CA THR A 341 17.59 -2.37 -10.11
C THR A 341 18.63 -2.19 -11.24
N PRO A 342 18.55 -1.13 -12.07
CA PRO A 342 19.57 -0.84 -13.08
C PRO A 342 20.99 -0.75 -12.53
N ASN A 343 21.17 -0.26 -11.30
CA ASN A 343 22.45 -0.25 -10.58
C ASN A 343 22.85 -1.60 -9.96
N LYS A 344 22.11 -2.67 -10.26
CA LYS A 344 22.30 -4.05 -9.75
C LYS A 344 22.15 -4.17 -8.23
N VAL A 345 21.29 -3.33 -7.62
CA VAL A 345 20.95 -3.46 -6.21
C VAL A 345 19.94 -4.59 -6.05
N ASP A 346 20.26 -5.57 -5.20
CA ASP A 346 19.29 -6.55 -4.69
C ASP A 346 18.68 -5.97 -3.42
N PHE A 347 17.37 -5.69 -3.46
CA PHE A 347 16.64 -5.10 -2.35
C PHE A 347 15.61 -6.07 -1.76
N ASN A 348 15.69 -7.37 -2.10
CA ASN A 348 14.76 -8.36 -1.58
C ASN A 348 14.83 -8.45 -0.05
N HIS A 349 13.68 -8.41 0.62
CA HIS A 349 13.53 -8.28 2.08
C HIS A 349 14.10 -7.00 2.70
N GLU A 350 14.68 -6.09 1.91
CA GLU A 350 15.25 -4.84 2.38
C GLU A 350 14.42 -3.61 2.01
N GLY A 351 13.89 -3.57 0.80
CA GLY A 351 13.20 -2.41 0.22
C GLY A 351 14.14 -1.32 -0.29
N LEU A 352 13.65 -0.50 -1.23
CA LEU A 352 14.32 0.69 -1.74
C LEU A 352 14.21 1.84 -0.73
N MET A 353 15.32 2.53 -0.51
CA MET A 353 15.37 3.74 0.32
C MET A 353 14.97 4.97 -0.50
N PRO A 354 14.17 5.89 0.06
CA PRO A 354 13.87 7.17 -0.60
C PRO A 354 15.05 8.15 -0.48
N ASP A 355 15.13 9.11 -1.40
CA ASP A 355 16.04 10.27 -1.29
C ASP A 355 15.70 11.15 -0.08
N PHE A 356 14.40 11.34 0.17
CA PHE A 356 13.88 12.10 1.29
C PHE A 356 13.01 11.23 2.18
N ASN A 357 13.51 10.88 3.37
CA ASN A 357 12.78 10.05 4.33
C ASN A 357 11.75 10.87 5.11
N VAL A 358 10.49 10.82 4.68
CA VAL A 358 9.34 11.52 5.27
C VAL A 358 8.19 10.54 5.45
N THR A 359 7.91 10.15 6.70
CA THR A 359 6.95 9.08 7.03
C THR A 359 5.49 9.55 7.17
N ASN A 360 5.27 10.81 7.54
CA ASN A 360 3.92 11.35 7.68
C ASN A 360 3.29 11.60 6.30
N LYS A 361 2.14 10.95 6.01
CA LYS A 361 1.46 10.96 4.70
C LYS A 361 1.25 12.37 4.12
N THR A 362 0.85 13.33 4.96
CA THR A 362 0.62 14.73 4.52
C THR A 362 1.95 15.46 4.29
N ALA A 363 2.90 15.34 5.22
CA ALA A 363 4.21 15.97 5.09
C ALA A 363 4.94 15.47 3.83
N GLN A 364 4.84 14.17 3.55
CA GLN A 364 5.42 13.55 2.37
C GLN A 364 4.86 14.14 1.07
N LEU A 365 3.53 14.31 0.98
CA LEU A 365 2.88 14.96 -0.15
C LEU A 365 3.34 16.42 -0.30
N VAL A 366 3.42 17.18 0.80
CA VAL A 366 3.89 18.58 0.79
C VAL A 366 5.32 18.67 0.25
N THR A 367 6.23 17.85 0.77
CA THR A 367 7.62 17.78 0.30
C THR A 367 7.69 17.45 -1.19
N ALA A 368 6.92 16.47 -1.68
CA ALA A 368 6.91 16.14 -3.10
C ALA A 368 6.37 17.28 -3.98
N LEU A 369 5.33 17.98 -3.54
CA LEU A 369 4.79 19.13 -4.27
C LEU A 369 5.80 20.29 -4.33
N GLN A 370 6.53 20.55 -3.25
CA GLN A 370 7.61 21.55 -3.22
C GLN A 370 8.74 21.19 -4.17
N LEU A 371 9.22 19.94 -4.14
CA LEU A 371 10.24 19.43 -5.07
C LEU A 371 9.76 19.46 -6.52
N ALA A 372 8.46 19.28 -6.76
CA ALA A 372 7.82 19.46 -8.06
C ALA A 372 7.65 20.94 -8.47
N GLY A 373 8.11 21.90 -7.66
CA GLY A 373 8.14 23.33 -7.98
C GLY A 373 6.94 24.15 -7.48
N MET A 374 6.07 23.58 -6.63
CA MET A 374 4.99 24.34 -6.00
C MET A 374 5.53 25.18 -4.83
N LYS A 375 5.58 26.50 -5.03
CA LYS A 375 6.00 27.46 -3.99
C LYS A 375 4.87 27.81 -3.02
N THR A 376 3.65 27.91 -3.56
CA THR A 376 2.46 28.24 -2.77
C THR A 376 1.61 27.00 -2.54
N ILE A 377 1.50 26.61 -1.27
CA ILE A 377 0.70 25.46 -0.82
C ILE A 377 -0.19 25.92 0.33
N GLU A 378 -1.49 25.73 0.16
CA GLU A 378 -2.51 25.85 1.20
C GLU A 378 -3.00 24.46 1.60
N LEU A 379 -2.85 24.10 2.87
CA LEU A 379 -3.44 22.92 3.48
C LEU A 379 -4.63 23.35 4.32
N LYS A 380 -5.80 22.78 4.06
CA LYS A 380 -7.01 23.01 4.85
C LYS A 380 -7.56 21.68 5.34
N GLY A 381 -7.74 21.52 6.63
CA GLY A 381 -8.15 20.23 7.17
C GLY A 381 -8.41 20.21 8.66
N ASP A 382 -8.58 19.00 9.17
CA ASP A 382 -8.70 18.70 10.60
C ASP A 382 -7.82 17.49 10.98
N ARG A 383 -8.30 16.56 11.82
CA ARG A 383 -7.62 15.30 12.16
C ARG A 383 -7.90 14.14 11.19
N ARG A 384 -8.81 14.34 10.23
CA ARG A 384 -9.39 13.28 9.40
C ARG A 384 -9.39 13.64 7.92
N VAL A 385 -9.45 14.93 7.58
CA VAL A 385 -9.51 15.36 6.18
C VAL A 385 -8.40 16.35 5.84
N LEU A 386 -7.96 16.28 4.60
CA LEU A 386 -7.02 17.21 3.98
C LEU A 386 -7.58 17.70 2.65
N ASP A 387 -7.52 19.02 2.47
CA ASP A 387 -7.60 19.66 1.16
C ASP A 387 -6.26 20.37 0.90
N VAL A 388 -5.70 20.21 -0.30
CA VAL A 388 -4.50 20.90 -0.78
C VAL A 388 -4.89 21.80 -1.94
N ASN A 389 -4.73 23.12 -1.79
CA ASN A 389 -5.15 24.12 -2.77
C ASN A 389 -6.61 23.92 -3.25
N GLY A 390 -7.50 23.59 -2.31
CA GLY A 390 -8.93 23.35 -2.58
C GLY A 390 -9.28 21.96 -3.14
N LYS A 391 -8.30 21.06 -3.33
CA LYS A 391 -8.54 19.69 -3.79
C LYS A 391 -8.41 18.68 -2.66
N ALA A 392 -9.29 17.70 -2.66
CA ALA A 392 -9.30 16.59 -1.71
C ALA A 392 -8.05 15.71 -1.82
N PHE A 393 -7.43 15.38 -0.68
CA PHE A 393 -6.38 14.36 -0.59
C PHE A 393 -6.57 13.48 0.64
N ALA A 394 -6.01 12.27 0.57
CA ALA A 394 -5.82 11.42 1.75
C ALA A 394 -4.88 12.09 2.77
N GLY A 395 -5.07 11.80 4.05
CA GLY A 395 -4.33 12.43 5.14
C GLY A 395 -5.08 13.58 5.82
N ASN A 396 -4.35 14.32 6.66
CA ASN A 396 -4.89 15.38 7.51
C ASN A 396 -3.80 16.37 7.97
N VAL A 397 -4.18 17.50 8.56
CA VAL A 397 -3.23 18.52 9.07
C VAL A 397 -2.85 18.29 10.54
N GLY A 398 -3.41 17.28 11.19
CA GLY A 398 -3.13 16.95 12.58
C GLY A 398 -3.71 17.95 13.58
N LEU A 399 -4.84 18.59 13.27
CA LEU A 399 -5.43 19.63 14.11
C LEU A 399 -5.75 19.12 15.54
N ILE A 400 -5.17 19.71 16.58
CA ILE A 400 -5.62 19.52 17.97
C ILE A 400 -5.97 20.87 18.57
N LYS A 401 -7.14 20.99 19.20
CA LYS A 401 -7.51 22.16 20.00
C LYS A 401 -7.56 21.79 21.47
N GLN A 402 -6.72 22.42 22.29
CA GLN A 402 -6.67 22.19 23.74
C GLN A 402 -6.43 23.50 24.48
N ASN A 403 -7.25 23.81 25.49
CA ASN A 403 -7.10 24.99 26.35
C ASN A 403 -6.93 26.31 25.55
N ASN A 404 -7.77 26.49 24.52
CA ASN A 404 -7.73 27.62 23.58
C ASN A 404 -6.49 27.71 22.66
N ALA A 405 -5.54 26.78 22.78
CA ALA A 405 -4.42 26.64 21.86
C ALA A 405 -4.76 25.71 20.69
N VAL A 406 -4.20 26.02 19.53
CA VAL A 406 -4.30 25.24 18.30
C VAL A 406 -2.93 24.62 18.02
N TYR A 407 -2.91 23.32 17.79
CA TYR A 407 -1.73 22.54 17.42
C TYR A 407 -1.95 21.88 16.06
N ALA A 408 -0.86 21.64 15.35
CA ALA A 408 -0.82 20.87 14.11
C ALA A 408 0.35 19.89 14.14
N SER A 409 0.31 18.89 13.25
CA SER A 409 1.39 17.92 13.14
C SER A 409 2.72 18.62 12.89
N ALA A 410 3.74 18.29 13.69
CA ALA A 410 5.07 18.88 13.57
C ALA A 410 5.69 18.57 12.21
N ALA A 411 5.44 17.38 11.66
CA ALA A 411 5.91 16.98 10.33
C ALA A 411 5.27 17.82 9.22
N VAL A 412 3.97 18.09 9.33
CA VAL A 412 3.25 18.93 8.36
C VAL A 412 3.73 20.39 8.42
N LEU A 413 3.93 20.92 9.62
CA LEU A 413 4.46 22.28 9.78
C LEU A 413 5.90 22.40 9.25
N SER A 414 6.76 21.42 9.55
CA SER A 414 8.17 21.45 9.15
C SER A 414 8.34 21.28 7.64
N SER A 415 7.56 20.40 7.00
CA SER A 415 7.55 20.27 5.54
C SER A 415 7.08 21.55 4.85
N LEU A 416 5.99 22.18 5.31
CA LEU A 416 5.55 23.50 4.79
C LEU A 416 6.63 24.59 4.92
N ALA A 417 7.47 24.49 5.95
CA ALA A 417 8.58 25.41 6.20
C ALA A 417 9.90 24.99 5.54
N GLU A 418 9.92 23.91 4.74
CA GLU A 418 11.13 23.35 4.11
C GLU A 418 12.26 23.15 5.15
N SER A 419 11.89 22.56 6.28
CA SER A 419 12.74 22.45 7.48
C SER A 419 12.83 21.02 7.98
N ASP A 420 13.99 20.70 8.56
CA ASP A 420 14.24 19.39 9.17
C ASP A 420 13.59 19.29 10.54
N LEU A 421 13.08 18.11 10.87
CA LEU A 421 12.40 17.80 12.12
C LEU A 421 13.19 16.77 12.92
N SER A 422 13.43 17.04 14.20
CA SER A 422 14.02 16.09 15.13
C SER A 422 13.38 16.15 16.52
N TRP A 423 13.61 15.11 17.31
CA TRP A 423 13.12 15.01 18.69
C TRP A 423 14.27 15.02 19.68
N ASP A 424 14.28 16.01 20.58
CA ASP A 424 15.19 16.05 21.72
C ASP A 424 14.52 15.34 22.91
N ALA A 425 14.87 14.05 23.09
CA ALA A 425 14.32 13.22 24.16
C ALA A 425 14.68 13.71 25.56
N LYS A 426 15.90 14.24 25.74
CA LYS A 426 16.40 14.69 27.05
C LYS A 426 15.61 15.89 27.55
N ASN A 427 15.35 16.86 26.67
CA ASN A 427 14.65 18.09 27.04
C ASN A 427 13.16 18.06 26.69
N ARG A 428 12.67 16.95 26.11
CA ARG A 428 11.29 16.76 25.63
C ARG A 428 10.85 17.91 24.72
N LYS A 429 11.64 18.17 23.67
CA LYS A 429 11.38 19.24 22.70
C LYS A 429 11.32 18.69 21.29
N VAL A 430 10.39 19.24 20.51
CA VAL A 430 10.45 19.14 19.06
C VAL A 430 11.44 20.19 18.57
N VAL A 431 12.41 19.82 17.75
CA VAL A 431 13.40 20.73 17.19
C VAL A 431 13.20 20.81 15.69
N VAL A 432 12.95 22.02 15.20
CA VAL A 432 12.79 22.30 13.77
C VAL A 432 13.96 23.16 13.31
N THR A 433 14.70 22.68 12.33
CA THR A 433 15.91 23.33 11.80
C THR A 433 15.65 23.83 10.39
N ASN A 434 15.78 25.14 10.19
CA ASN A 434 15.55 25.72 8.86
C ASN A 434 16.71 25.44 7.90
N GLY A 435 16.53 25.73 6.61
CA GLY A 435 17.57 25.56 5.58
C GLY A 435 18.87 26.37 5.81
N ALA A 436 18.90 27.31 6.76
CA ALA A 436 20.11 28.02 7.18
C ALA A 436 20.82 27.37 8.39
N GLY A 437 20.36 26.20 8.84
CA GLY A 437 20.90 25.47 9.99
C GLY A 437 20.48 26.04 11.35
N LYS A 438 19.58 27.03 11.40
CA LYS A 438 19.10 27.59 12.66
C LYS A 438 18.00 26.71 13.24
N ALA A 439 18.23 26.18 14.44
CA ALA A 439 17.32 25.31 15.16
C ALA A 439 16.37 26.09 16.08
N TYR A 440 15.10 25.71 16.08
CA TYR A 440 14.04 26.24 16.93
C TYR A 440 13.43 25.11 17.76
N GLY A 441 13.46 25.24 19.09
CA GLY A 441 12.96 24.23 20.00
C GLY A 441 11.57 24.56 20.55
N PHE A 442 10.63 23.62 20.43
CA PHE A 442 9.26 23.70 20.96
C PHE A 442 9.09 22.73 22.12
N SER A 443 8.95 23.24 23.34
CA SER A 443 8.92 22.42 24.55
C SER A 443 7.53 21.86 24.87
N VAL A 444 7.48 20.57 25.23
CA VAL A 444 6.27 19.94 25.77
C VAL A 444 5.93 20.53 27.14
N THR A 445 6.92 20.73 28.02
CA THR A 445 6.74 21.30 29.36
C THR A 445 6.22 22.74 29.30
N ALA A 446 6.70 23.53 28.34
CA ALA A 446 6.22 24.90 28.12
C ALA A 446 4.91 24.98 27.32
N LYS A 447 4.26 23.84 27.01
CA LYS A 447 3.03 23.75 26.22
C LYS A 447 3.16 24.42 24.84
N GLN A 448 4.35 24.36 24.23
CA GLN A 448 4.60 24.75 22.85
C GLN A 448 4.52 23.55 21.90
N ALA A 449 4.68 22.34 22.43
CA ALA A 449 4.49 21.10 21.72
C ALA A 449 3.72 20.08 22.58
N MET A 450 3.25 19.01 21.96
CA MET A 450 2.69 17.84 22.64
C MET A 450 2.93 16.57 21.85
N ILE A 451 2.75 15.43 22.51
CA ILE A 451 2.79 14.10 21.89
C ILE A 451 1.38 13.52 22.00
N ALA A 452 0.84 13.06 20.87
CA ALA A 452 -0.42 12.33 20.79
C ALA A 452 -0.33 11.33 19.63
N ASP A 453 -1.00 10.19 19.69
CA ASP A 453 -1.09 9.25 18.57
C ASP A 453 0.28 8.80 18.00
N ASN A 454 1.29 8.70 18.86
CA ASN A 454 2.69 8.45 18.48
C ASN A 454 3.31 9.49 17.51
N GLU A 455 2.70 10.66 17.40
CA GLU A 455 3.20 11.81 16.66
C GLU A 455 3.47 13.00 17.58
N THR A 456 4.26 13.94 17.07
CA THR A 456 4.51 15.23 17.74
C THR A 456 3.69 16.33 17.07
N PHE A 457 3.18 17.25 17.89
CA PHE A 457 2.40 18.40 17.45
C PHE A 457 3.02 19.68 18.01
N ILE A 458 3.01 20.75 17.23
CA ILE A 458 3.51 22.07 17.64
C ILE A 458 2.34 23.05 17.68
N ARG A 459 2.35 23.95 18.69
CA ARG A 459 1.39 25.04 18.81
C ARG A 459 1.60 26.02 17.65
N VAL A 460 0.55 26.23 16.85
CA VAL A 460 0.69 26.86 15.53
C VAL A 460 1.12 28.33 15.63
N ASP A 461 0.67 29.07 16.64
CA ASP A 461 1.10 30.44 16.92
C ASP A 461 2.60 30.52 17.28
N ALA A 462 3.10 29.60 18.10
CA ALA A 462 4.51 29.52 18.46
C ALA A 462 5.38 29.15 17.24
N PHE A 463 4.89 28.22 16.40
CA PHE A 463 5.55 27.87 15.16
C PHE A 463 5.63 29.08 14.20
N HIS A 464 4.52 29.79 14.01
CA HIS A 464 4.48 30.98 13.16
C HIS A 464 5.45 32.08 13.60
N GLN A 465 5.65 32.27 14.92
CA GLN A 465 6.65 33.21 15.44
C GLN A 465 8.08 32.83 15.04
N ALA A 466 8.39 31.52 14.98
CA ALA A 466 9.70 31.03 14.55
C ALA A 466 9.85 30.96 13.02
N PHE A 467 8.74 30.70 12.31
CA PHE A 467 8.66 30.52 10.85
C PHE A 467 7.56 31.41 10.25
N PRO A 468 7.79 32.73 10.09
CA PRO A 468 6.76 33.66 9.62
C PRO A 468 6.27 33.40 8.18
N SER A 469 7.03 32.63 7.39
CA SER A 469 6.63 32.19 6.04
C SER A 469 5.42 31.26 6.06
N VAL A 470 5.21 30.53 7.16
CA VAL A 470 4.03 29.66 7.33
C VAL A 470 2.94 30.45 8.03
N SER A 471 1.92 30.84 7.26
CA SER A 471 0.71 31.50 7.74
C SER A 471 -0.33 30.48 8.18
N TRP A 472 -1.25 30.89 9.06
CA TRP A 472 -2.31 30.01 9.54
C TRP A 472 -3.62 30.74 9.85
N LYS A 473 -4.73 30.00 9.80
CA LYS A 473 -6.06 30.46 10.20
C LYS A 473 -6.86 29.28 10.74
N TYR A 474 -7.50 29.46 11.90
CA TYR A 474 -8.43 28.48 12.46
C TYR A 474 -9.88 28.96 12.31
N ASP A 475 -10.71 28.16 11.64
CA ASP A 475 -12.15 28.37 11.54
C ASP A 475 -12.85 27.59 12.66
N ALA A 476 -13.36 28.33 13.66
CA ALA A 476 -14.01 27.73 14.81
C ALA A 476 -15.37 27.09 14.48
N ALA A 477 -16.09 27.61 13.49
CA ALA A 477 -17.41 27.10 13.09
C ALA A 477 -17.26 25.79 12.30
N ALA A 478 -16.30 25.76 11.35
CA ALA A 478 -16.02 24.56 10.57
C ALA A 478 -15.11 23.55 11.30
N GLN A 479 -14.48 23.96 12.41
CA GLN A 479 -13.42 23.22 13.11
C GLN A 479 -12.27 22.79 12.19
N LYS A 480 -11.88 23.69 11.27
CA LYS A 480 -10.81 23.45 10.30
C LYS A 480 -9.64 24.40 10.51
N LEU A 481 -8.44 23.88 10.33
CA LEU A 481 -7.20 24.63 10.30
C LEU A 481 -6.77 24.79 8.85
N THR A 482 -6.41 26.02 8.50
CA THR A 482 -5.72 26.37 7.25
C THR A 482 -4.28 26.72 7.58
N LEU A 483 -3.33 26.08 6.91
CA LEU A 483 -1.90 26.37 6.95
C LEU A 483 -1.47 26.73 5.53
N SER A 484 -0.64 27.75 5.35
CA SER A 484 -0.21 28.13 4.00
C SER A 484 1.21 28.67 3.99
N THR A 485 1.97 28.28 2.97
CA THR A 485 3.27 28.86 2.61
C THR A 485 3.16 29.51 1.22
N LYS A 486 4.01 30.50 0.94
CA LYS A 486 3.96 31.29 -0.30
C LYS A 486 5.25 31.24 -1.09
#